data_AF-A0A438K270-F1
#
_entry.id   AF-A0A438K270-F1
#
_cell.length_a   1.000
_cell.length_b   1.000
_cell.length_c   1.000
_cell.angle_alpha   90.00
_cell.angle_beta   90.00
_cell.angle_gamma   90.00
#
_symmetry.space_group_name_H-M   'P 1'
#
loop_
_entity.id
_entity.type
_entity.pdbx_description
1 polymer ?
#
loop_
_entity_poly.entity_id
_entity_poly.type
_entity_poly.pdbx_seq_one_letter_code
_entity_poly.pdbx_strand_id
1 'polypeptide(L)'
;MMHKLVMGHFYRYCLESSLILVRSEVYLLYLIFELKCIEVVVYEGMVREKPSSKEEARQFIKDYSGGHAATVGSVIITNLKTGFRKGGWDKVEISIELVEEKAVGKVVERGRFPLG
;
A
#
# COMPACT_ATOMS: atom_id res chain seq x y z
N MET A 1 -9.09 3.53 -10.53
CA MET A 1 -8.99 2.13 -11.01
C MET A 1 -7.52 1.64 -11.06
N MET A 2 -6.64 2.04 -10.13
CA MET A 2 -5.20 1.65 -10.10
C MET A 2 -4.72 1.29 -8.67
N HIS A 3 -5.65 0.83 -7.83
CA HIS A 3 -5.46 0.80 -6.37
C HIS A 3 -4.55 -0.32 -5.83
N LYS A 4 -4.02 -1.21 -6.69
CA LYS A 4 -3.45 -2.51 -6.26
C LYS A 4 -2.21 -2.93 -7.06
N LEU A 5 -1.49 -1.97 -7.68
CA LEU A 5 -0.39 -2.28 -8.58
C LEU A 5 0.91 -2.72 -7.87
N VAL A 6 1.19 -2.27 -6.64
CA VAL A 6 2.42 -2.65 -5.90
C VAL A 6 2.19 -2.73 -4.38
N MET A 7 1.14 -2.08 -3.88
CA MET A 7 0.89 -1.83 -2.44
C MET A 7 -0.05 -2.87 -1.79
N GLY A 8 -0.04 -4.11 -2.28
CA GLY A 8 -1.14 -5.06 -2.08
C GLY A 8 -1.24 -5.68 -0.69
N HIS A 9 -0.11 -5.88 -0.01
CA HIS A 9 -0.06 -6.66 1.24
C HIS A 9 -0.44 -5.82 2.46
N PHE A 10 0.03 -4.58 2.59
CA PHE A 10 -0.27 -3.77 3.78
C PHE A 10 -1.64 -3.10 3.71
N TYR A 11 -2.13 -2.70 2.53
CA TYR A 11 -3.53 -2.26 2.39
C TYR A 11 -4.53 -3.37 2.75
N ARG A 12 -4.20 -4.63 2.45
CA ARG A 12 -4.96 -5.80 2.89
C ARG A 12 -4.85 -5.97 4.40
N TYR A 13 -3.69 -5.76 5.03
CA TYR A 13 -3.60 -5.72 6.50
C TYR A 13 -4.30 -4.51 7.14
N CYS A 14 -4.30 -3.29 6.60
CA CYS A 14 -5.06 -2.17 7.16
C CYS A 14 -6.57 -2.39 6.97
N LEU A 15 -7.02 -2.89 5.80
CA LEU A 15 -8.43 -3.26 5.54
C LEU A 15 -8.88 -4.51 6.31
N GLU A 16 -8.02 -5.53 6.42
CA GLU A 16 -8.29 -6.76 7.17
C GLU A 16 -8.13 -6.54 8.66
N SER A 17 -7.23 -5.68 9.15
CA SER A 17 -7.22 -5.27 10.56
C SER A 17 -8.43 -4.41 10.89
N SER A 18 -8.91 -3.60 9.94
CA SER A 18 -10.22 -2.95 10.11
C SER A 18 -11.40 -3.93 9.97
N LEU A 19 -11.32 -5.00 9.16
CA LEU A 19 -12.36 -6.04 9.06
C LEU A 19 -12.32 -7.07 10.21
N ILE A 20 -11.15 -7.34 10.78
CA ILE A 20 -10.93 -8.20 11.97
C ILE A 20 -11.49 -7.48 13.20
N LEU A 21 -11.38 -6.15 13.28
CA LEU A 21 -12.11 -5.36 14.28
C LEU A 21 -13.63 -5.27 14.03
N VAL A 22 -14.13 -5.61 12.83
CA VAL A 22 -15.56 -5.50 12.50
C VAL A 22 -16.35 -6.75 12.90
N ARG A 23 -15.70 -7.85 13.33
CA ARG A 23 -16.41 -9.05 13.81
C ARG A 23 -16.57 -9.03 15.34
N SER A 24 -17.75 -8.57 15.74
CA SER A 24 -18.39 -8.61 17.08
C SER A 24 -17.69 -7.80 18.19
N GLU A 25 -18.43 -6.83 18.74
CA GLU A 25 -18.15 -6.01 19.95
C GLU A 25 -17.27 -4.73 19.82
N VAL A 26 -16.60 -4.46 18.70
CA VAL A 26 -15.64 -3.32 18.60
C VAL A 26 -16.17 -2.05 17.89
N TYR A 27 -17.44 -2.01 17.47
CA TYR A 27 -18.04 -0.82 16.83
C TYR A 27 -18.00 0.44 17.71
N LEU A 28 -18.05 0.29 19.03
CA LEU A 28 -17.95 1.42 19.97
C LEU A 28 -16.56 2.09 19.94
N LEU A 29 -15.51 1.33 19.60
CA LEU A 29 -14.14 1.85 19.48
C LEU A 29 -14.00 2.75 18.23
N TYR A 30 -14.66 2.42 17.11
CA TYR A 30 -14.66 3.27 15.91
C TYR A 30 -15.35 4.63 16.11
N LEU A 31 -16.32 4.72 17.02
CA LEU A 31 -16.98 5.99 17.33
C LEU A 31 -16.04 6.98 18.05
N ILE A 32 -15.00 6.45 18.69
CA ILE A 32 -14.08 7.23 19.54
C ILE A 32 -12.70 7.32 18.91
N PHE A 33 -12.30 6.40 18.03
CA PHE A 33 -10.96 6.37 17.46
C PHE A 33 -10.96 6.50 15.92
N GLU A 34 -10.18 7.44 15.40
CA GLU A 34 -9.90 7.61 13.98
C GLU A 34 -8.61 6.87 13.58
N LEU A 35 -8.69 6.07 12.52
CA LEU A 35 -7.57 5.33 11.95
C LEU A 35 -7.13 5.96 10.62
N LYS A 36 -5.84 6.28 10.49
CA LYS A 36 -5.21 6.76 9.25
C LYS A 36 -4.07 5.82 8.87
N CYS A 37 -4.09 5.31 7.64
CA CYS A 37 -2.99 4.53 7.06
C CYS A 37 -2.46 5.22 5.79
N ILE A 38 -1.15 5.19 5.59
CA ILE A 38 -0.49 5.56 4.33
C ILE A 38 0.57 4.53 3.98
N GLU A 39 0.75 4.28 2.69
CA GLU A 39 1.77 3.38 2.15
C GLU A 39 2.36 4.01 0.90
N VAL A 40 3.69 4.00 0.82
CA VAL A 40 4.47 4.54 -0.31
C VAL A 40 5.56 3.55 -0.70
N VAL A 41 6.06 3.66 -1.94
CA VAL A 41 7.24 2.92 -2.39
C VAL A 41 8.44 3.85 -2.31
N VAL A 42 9.55 3.34 -1.79
CA VAL A 42 10.86 3.96 -1.86
C VAL A 42 11.67 3.21 -2.91
N TYR A 43 12.05 3.92 -3.97
CA TYR A 43 12.88 3.39 -5.04
C TYR A 43 14.05 4.35 -5.26
N GLU A 44 15.28 3.84 -5.18
CA GLU A 44 16.51 4.64 -5.26
C GLU A 44 16.51 5.87 -4.32
N GLY A 45 15.95 5.70 -3.12
CA GLY A 45 15.83 6.78 -2.12
C GLY A 45 14.70 7.79 -2.39
N MET A 46 13.98 7.68 -3.51
CA MET A 46 12.85 8.53 -3.85
C MET A 46 11.53 7.91 -3.37
N VAL A 47 10.68 8.72 -2.74
CA VAL A 47 9.32 8.32 -2.36
C VAL A 47 8.40 8.45 -3.58
N ARG A 48 7.66 7.37 -3.88
CA ARG A 48 6.67 7.29 -4.94
C ARG A 48 5.31 6.92 -4.35
N GLU A 49 4.33 7.77 -4.60
CA GLU A 49 2.94 7.52 -4.24
C GLU A 49 2.23 6.70 -5.34
N LYS A 50 0.89 6.64 -5.29
CA LYS A 50 0.11 5.98 -6.33
C LYS A 50 0.28 6.72 -7.66
N PRO A 51 0.57 6.01 -8.76
CA PRO A 51 0.64 6.65 -10.07
C PRO A 51 -0.71 7.27 -10.45
N SER A 52 -0.64 8.46 -11.02
CA SER A 52 -1.75 9.30 -11.46
C SER A 52 -2.27 8.93 -12.85
N SER A 53 -1.46 8.20 -13.63
CA SER A 53 -1.76 7.81 -15.01
C SER A 53 -1.25 6.40 -15.35
N LYS A 54 -1.77 5.80 -16.43
CA LYS A 54 -1.32 4.48 -16.91
C LYS A 54 0.13 4.53 -17.40
N GLU A 55 0.52 5.65 -18.00
CA GLU A 55 1.84 5.93 -18.50
C GLU A 55 2.85 5.96 -17.34
N GLU A 56 2.51 6.66 -16.26
CA GLU A 56 3.33 6.70 -15.04
C GLU A 56 3.41 5.32 -14.38
N ALA A 57 2.29 4.57 -14.31
CA ALA A 57 2.32 3.20 -13.80
C ALA A 57 3.22 2.28 -14.63
N ARG A 58 3.21 2.44 -15.97
CA ARG A 58 4.11 1.70 -16.86
C ARG A 58 5.57 2.04 -16.56
N GLN A 59 5.89 3.32 -16.37
CA GLN A 59 7.24 3.75 -16.02
C GLN A 59 7.68 3.17 -14.69
N PHE A 60 6.83 3.23 -13.66
CA PHE A 60 7.15 2.68 -12.34
C PHE A 60 7.47 1.19 -12.39
N ILE A 61 6.66 0.38 -13.09
CA ILE A 61 6.94 -1.06 -13.23
C ILE A 61 8.28 -1.30 -13.94
N LYS A 62 8.60 -0.50 -14.97
CA LYS A 62 9.87 -0.62 -15.69
C LYS A 62 11.06 -0.26 -14.82
N ASP A 63 10.96 0.81 -14.06
CA ASP A 63 12.03 1.25 -13.15
C ASP A 63 12.32 0.17 -12.10
N TYR A 64 11.27 -0.48 -11.59
CA TYR A 64 11.42 -1.52 -10.58
C TYR A 64 11.98 -2.84 -11.12
N SER A 65 11.93 -3.06 -12.43
CA SER A 65 12.28 -4.34 -13.07
C SER A 65 13.76 -4.70 -12.88
N GLY A 66 14.02 -5.87 -12.30
CA GLY A 66 15.38 -6.36 -12.06
C GLY A 66 16.12 -5.63 -10.93
N GLY A 67 15.41 -4.81 -10.15
CA GLY A 67 15.99 -4.01 -9.08
C GLY A 67 15.41 -4.30 -7.70
N HIS A 68 15.72 -3.40 -6.77
CA HIS A 68 15.19 -3.41 -5.41
C HIS A 68 14.34 -2.16 -5.16
N ALA A 69 13.20 -2.37 -4.53
CA ALA A 69 12.37 -1.30 -3.99
C ALA A 69 12.05 -1.62 -2.54
N ALA A 70 11.51 -0.64 -1.81
CA ALA A 70 10.93 -0.90 -0.50
C ALA A 70 9.52 -0.30 -0.43
N THR A 71 8.63 -0.90 0.34
CA THR A 71 7.40 -0.24 0.77
C THR A 71 7.60 0.29 2.19
N VAL A 72 7.06 1.48 2.45
CA VAL A 72 6.97 2.04 3.79
C VAL A 72 5.51 2.29 4.09
N GLY A 73 5.00 1.61 5.10
CA GLY A 73 3.63 1.75 5.59
C GLY A 73 3.62 2.41 6.95
N SER A 74 2.68 3.31 7.22
CA SER A 74 2.45 3.83 8.56
C SER A 74 0.98 3.84 8.92
N VAL A 75 0.70 3.71 10.22
CA VAL A 75 -0.62 3.76 10.81
C VAL A 75 -0.63 4.71 11.99
N ILE A 76 -1.68 5.51 12.09
CA ILE A 76 -1.95 6.37 13.25
C ILE A 76 -3.36 6.11 13.74
N ILE A 77 -3.47 5.90 15.05
CA ILE A 77 -4.72 5.77 15.79
C ILE A 77 -4.88 7.05 16.63
N THR A 78 -6.03 7.70 16.50
CA THR A 78 -6.34 8.94 17.22
C THR A 78 -7.59 8.76 18.06
N ASN A 79 -7.50 8.92 19.38
CA ASN A 79 -8.68 9.04 20.24
C ASN A 79 -9.31 10.42 20.03
N LEU A 80 -10.50 10.48 19.45
CA LEU A 80 -11.25 11.69 19.17
C LEU A 80 -11.81 12.36 20.42
N LYS A 81 -12.00 11.63 21.53
CA LYS A 81 -12.44 12.21 22.80
C LYS A 81 -11.32 12.91 23.55
N THR A 82 -10.12 12.33 23.57
CA THR A 82 -8.98 12.85 24.35
C THR A 82 -7.95 13.56 23.50
N GLY A 83 -8.00 13.43 22.18
CA GLY A 83 -6.96 13.88 21.25
C GLY A 83 -5.69 13.03 21.26
N PHE A 84 -5.61 11.97 22.08
CA PHE A 84 -4.40 11.14 22.18
C PHE A 84 -4.13 10.38 20.89
N ARG A 85 -2.88 10.39 20.42
CA ARG A 85 -2.46 9.75 19.17
C ARG A 85 -1.33 8.76 19.42
N LYS A 86 -1.43 7.58 18.82
CA LYS A 86 -0.36 6.59 18.78
C LYS A 86 -0.22 6.08 17.36
N GLY A 87 1.01 5.92 16.90
CA GLY A 87 1.28 5.42 15.56
C GLY A 87 2.49 4.52 15.53
N GLY A 88 2.63 3.83 14.41
CA GLY A 88 3.76 2.98 14.08
C GLY A 88 3.97 2.96 12.56
N TRP A 89 5.14 2.53 12.14
CA TRP A 89 5.47 2.35 10.74
C TRP A 89 6.36 1.12 10.58
N ASP A 90 6.37 0.58 9.37
CA ASP A 90 7.18 -0.56 8.99
C ASP A 90 7.73 -0.37 7.56
N LYS A 91 8.89 -0.99 7.29
CA LYS A 91 9.53 -0.99 5.97
C LYS A 91 9.79 -2.41 5.53
N VAL A 92 9.36 -2.74 4.32
CA VAL A 92 9.60 -4.05 3.71
C VAL A 92 10.41 -3.85 2.44
N GLU A 93 11.55 -4.55 2.34
CA GLU A 93 12.37 -4.56 1.12
C GLU A 93 11.90 -5.66 0.17
N ILE A 94 11.84 -5.32 -1.12
CA ILE A 94 11.28 -6.16 -2.18
C ILE A 94 12.30 -6.24 -3.30
N SER A 95 12.71 -7.47 -3.62
CA SER A 95 13.51 -7.75 -4.82
C SER A 95 12.57 -8.10 -5.96
N ILE A 96 12.72 -7.41 -7.09
CA ILE A 96 11.80 -7.52 -8.22
C ILE A 96 12.57 -8.14 -9.38
N GLU A 97 12.10 -9.29 -9.85
CA GLU A 97 12.66 -9.94 -11.02
C GLU A 97 12.45 -9.10 -12.28
N LEU A 98 13.21 -9.42 -13.33
CA LEU A 98 13.04 -8.77 -14.63
C LEU A 98 11.61 -8.96 -15.16
N VAL A 99 10.94 -7.85 -15.45
CA VAL A 99 9.57 -7.83 -15.97
C VAL A 99 9.60 -7.64 -17.48
N GLU A 100 9.09 -8.61 -18.23
CA GLU A 100 8.98 -8.50 -19.69
C GLU A 100 7.96 -7.43 -20.12
N GLU A 101 8.22 -6.73 -21.23
CA GLU A 101 7.34 -5.64 -21.73
C GLU A 101 5.88 -6.10 -21.94
N LYS A 102 5.69 -7.34 -22.40
CA LYS A 102 4.37 -7.95 -22.60
C LYS A 102 3.59 -8.15 -21.30
N ALA A 103 4.29 -8.30 -20.16
CA ALA A 103 3.70 -8.40 -18.84
C ALA A 103 3.35 -7.03 -18.28
N VAL A 104 4.17 -5.99 -18.54
CA VAL A 104 3.92 -4.61 -18.08
C VAL A 104 2.54 -4.12 -18.54
N GLY A 105 2.23 -4.24 -19.84
CA GLY A 105 0.94 -3.82 -20.38
C GLY A 105 -0.24 -4.52 -19.69
N LYS A 106 -0.14 -5.84 -19.50
CA LYS A 106 -1.17 -6.63 -18.81
C LYS A 106 -1.37 -6.19 -17.36
N VAL A 107 -0.29 -5.87 -16.64
CA VAL A 107 -0.37 -5.43 -15.24
C VAL A 107 -1.01 -4.05 -15.14
N VAL A 108 -0.63 -3.12 -16.02
CA VAL A 108 -1.22 -1.76 -16.07
C VAL A 108 -2.71 -1.82 -16.41
N GLU A 109 -3.11 -2.62 -17.40
CA GLU A 109 -4.52 -2.79 -17.77
C GLU A 109 -5.35 -3.45 -16.67
N ARG A 110 -4.80 -4.48 -16.01
CA ARG A 110 -5.47 -5.18 -14.91
C ARG A 110 -5.53 -4.34 -13.62
N GLY A 111 -4.65 -3.35 -13.48
CA GLY A 111 -4.54 -2.55 -12.25
C GLY A 111 -3.96 -3.30 -11.05
N ARG A 112 -3.32 -4.47 -11.26
CA ARG A 112 -2.76 -5.37 -10.24
C ARG A 112 -1.83 -6.43 -10.86
N PHE A 113 -0.76 -6.83 -10.16
CA PHE A 113 0.03 -8.03 -10.50
C PHE A 113 -0.77 -9.32 -10.24
N PRO A 114 -0.66 -10.36 -11.09
CA PRO A 114 -1.22 -11.67 -10.78
C PRO A 114 -0.64 -12.15 -9.45
N LEU A 115 -1.52 -12.38 -8.47
CA LEU A 115 -1.13 -13.06 -7.25
C LEU A 115 -0.88 -14.51 -7.66
N GLY A 116 0.37 -14.97 -7.49
CA GLY A 116 0.68 -16.39 -7.48
C GLY A 116 -0.01 -17.09 -6.32
#